data_AF-Q2SAP2-F1
#
_entry.id   AF-Q2SAP2-F1
#
_cell.length_a   1.000
_cell.length_b   1.000
_cell.length_c   1.000
_cell.angle_alpha   90.00
_cell.angle_beta   90.00
_cell.angle_gamma   90.00
#
_symmetry.space_group_name_H-M   'P 1'
#
loop_
_entity.id
_entity.type
_entity.pdbx_description
1 polymer ?
#
loop_
_entity_poly.entity_id
_entity_poly.type
_entity_poly.pdbx_seq_one_letter_code
_entity_poly.pdbx_strand_id
1 'polypeptide(L)'
;MSQTELKPTLSVTAQVAALPTLPMPQLRGLWRKLFETDAPTHVRAFLERRIAYRLQEVEFRKTNQKLLESNQRRIDDLVEATNPNKPVRDNQPPAGTVLTREYREVEHHVTVLADGQYDYQGRLYPSLSMIAREITGTRWSGPAFFGLKSATKPKGARKGGKR
;
A
#
# COMPACT_ATOMS: atom_id res chain seq x y z
N MET A 1 -26.00 36.95 -19.60
CA MET A 1 -24.97 35.92 -19.32
C MET A 1 -25.66 34.57 -19.32
N SER A 2 -25.49 33.79 -20.39
CA SER A 2 -26.25 32.57 -20.66
C SER A 2 -25.90 31.46 -19.66
N GLN A 3 -26.92 30.85 -19.06
CA GLN A 3 -26.80 29.72 -18.14
C GLN A 3 -26.53 28.45 -18.94
N THR A 4 -25.30 27.93 -18.90
CA THR A 4 -24.98 26.60 -19.43
C THR A 4 -25.42 25.54 -18.41
N GLU A 5 -26.71 25.23 -18.36
CA GLU A 5 -27.19 24.07 -17.62
C GLU A 5 -26.80 22.77 -18.35
N LEU A 6 -26.21 21.81 -17.63
CA LEU A 6 -25.95 20.48 -18.18
C LEU A 6 -27.28 19.77 -18.47
N LYS A 7 -27.61 19.62 -19.75
CA LYS A 7 -28.77 18.85 -20.19
C LYS A 7 -28.50 17.35 -20.00
N PRO A 8 -29.46 16.57 -19.48
CA PRO A 8 -29.31 15.13 -19.25
C PRO A 8 -29.18 14.30 -20.54
N THR A 9 -29.35 14.91 -21.71
CA THR A 9 -29.21 14.30 -23.04
C THR A 9 -27.76 14.20 -23.52
N LEU A 10 -26.80 14.84 -22.84
CA LEU A 10 -25.38 14.78 -23.19
C LEU A 10 -24.78 13.45 -22.71
N SER A 11 -23.90 12.84 -23.51
CA SER A 11 -23.11 11.68 -23.08
C SER A 11 -22.31 12.01 -21.83
N VAL A 12 -22.04 11.02 -20.97
CA VAL A 12 -21.28 11.26 -19.73
C VAL A 12 -19.93 11.90 -20.01
N THR A 13 -19.27 11.52 -21.10
CA THR A 13 -18.02 12.16 -21.54
C THR A 13 -18.19 13.66 -21.78
N ALA A 14 -19.28 14.08 -22.44
CA ALA A 14 -19.57 15.49 -22.67
C ALA A 14 -19.92 16.23 -21.37
N GLN A 15 -20.64 15.58 -20.43
CA GLN A 15 -20.92 16.16 -19.12
C GLN A 15 -19.65 16.37 -18.29
N VAL A 16 -18.73 15.40 -18.30
CA VAL A 16 -17.42 15.50 -17.63
C VAL A 16 -16.56 16.60 -18.25
N ALA A 17 -16.53 16.69 -19.59
CA ALA A 17 -15.77 17.71 -20.30
C ALA A 17 -16.26 19.14 -20.03
N ALA A 18 -17.54 19.31 -19.68
CA ALA A 18 -18.13 20.60 -19.33
C ALA A 18 -17.88 21.03 -17.87
N LEU A 19 -17.41 20.14 -16.98
CA LEU A 19 -17.18 20.49 -15.57
C LEU A 19 -16.22 21.67 -15.36
N PRO A 20 -15.08 21.77 -16.08
CA PRO A 20 -14.14 22.88 -15.93
C PRO A 20 -14.70 24.26 -16.31
N THR A 21 -15.74 24.31 -17.15
CA THR A 21 -16.34 25.57 -17.62
C THR A 21 -17.51 26.03 -16.76
N LEU A 22 -18.05 25.17 -15.89
CA LEU A 22 -19.19 25.50 -15.04
C LEU A 22 -18.79 26.42 -13.88
N PRO A 23 -19.58 27.45 -13.55
CA PRO A 23 -19.31 28.30 -12.40
C PRO A 23 -19.53 27.53 -11.08
N MET A 24 -18.81 27.94 -10.03
CA MET A 24 -18.81 27.25 -8.73
C MET A 24 -20.21 27.02 -8.10
N PRO A 25 -21.19 27.94 -8.19
CA PRO A 25 -22.54 27.69 -7.71
C PRO A 25 -23.23 26.52 -8.42
N GLN A 26 -22.97 26.34 -9.72
CA GLN A 26 -23.54 25.24 -10.49
C GLN A 26 -22.87 23.91 -10.14
N LEU A 27 -21.55 23.91 -9.89
CA LEU A 27 -20.86 22.73 -9.35
C LEU A 27 -21.44 22.29 -7.99
N ARG A 28 -21.74 23.23 -7.09
CA ARG A 28 -22.42 22.92 -5.82
C ARG A 28 -23.84 22.41 -6.01
N GLY A 29 -24.57 22.95 -6.99
CA GLY A 29 -25.89 22.46 -7.36
C GLY A 29 -25.85 21.02 -7.89
N LEU A 30 -24.89 20.71 -8.76
CA LEU A 30 -24.66 19.35 -9.26
C LEU A 30 -24.24 18.40 -8.13
N TRP A 31 -23.39 18.87 -7.22
CA TRP A 31 -23.02 18.10 -6.04
C TRP A 31 -24.25 17.72 -5.21
N ARG A 32 -25.10 18.69 -4.86
CA ARG A 32 -26.34 18.43 -4.11
C ARG A 32 -27.27 17.45 -4.83
N LYS A 33 -27.38 17.55 -6.16
CA LYS A 33 -28.18 16.60 -6.96
C LYS A 33 -27.62 15.17 -6.96
N LEU A 34 -26.29 15.01 -6.95
CA LEU A 34 -25.63 13.70 -7.07
C LEU A 34 -25.36 13.00 -5.74
N PHE A 35 -25.17 13.77 -4.68
CA PHE A 35 -24.74 13.29 -3.36
C PHE A 35 -25.72 13.62 -2.23
N GLU A 36 -26.83 14.33 -2.52
CA GLU A 36 -27.88 14.70 -1.56
C GLU A 36 -27.36 15.40 -0.29
N THR A 37 -26.18 16.00 -0.39
CA THR A 37 -25.44 16.64 0.69
C THR A 37 -24.82 17.93 0.17
N ASP A 38 -24.42 18.84 1.06
CA ASP A 38 -23.65 20.01 0.65
C ASP A 38 -22.20 19.67 0.35
N ALA A 39 -21.58 20.50 -0.49
CA ALA A 39 -20.18 20.33 -0.87
C ALA A 39 -19.28 20.52 0.36
N PRO A 40 -18.43 19.54 0.72
CA PRO A 40 -17.62 19.57 1.94
C PRO A 40 -16.46 20.57 1.86
N THR A 41 -16.15 21.10 0.67
CA THR A 41 -15.00 21.97 0.46
C THR A 41 -15.25 22.92 -0.71
N HIS A 42 -14.62 24.08 -0.69
CA HIS A 42 -14.60 25.05 -1.79
C HIS A 42 -13.48 24.80 -2.83
N VAL A 43 -12.76 23.68 -2.74
CA VAL A 43 -11.70 23.34 -3.70
C VAL A 43 -12.33 22.82 -4.98
N ARG A 44 -12.29 23.64 -6.03
CA ARG A 44 -12.92 23.34 -7.34
C ARG A 44 -12.48 21.99 -7.92
N ALA A 45 -11.17 21.75 -7.99
CA ALA A 45 -10.61 20.53 -8.57
C ALA A 45 -11.07 19.24 -7.84
N PHE A 46 -11.36 19.33 -6.54
CA PHE A 46 -11.91 18.23 -5.77
C PHE A 46 -13.36 17.95 -6.17
N LEU A 47 -14.18 19.01 -6.25
CA LEU A 47 -15.58 18.89 -6.67
C LEU A 47 -15.68 18.35 -8.09
N GLU A 48 -14.89 18.86 -9.03
CA GLU A 48 -14.87 18.41 -10.43
C GLU A 48 -14.53 16.92 -10.53
N ARG A 49 -13.43 16.48 -9.92
CA ARG A 49 -13.03 15.07 -9.95
C ARG A 49 -14.09 14.16 -9.36
N ARG A 50 -14.69 14.56 -8.23
CA ARG A 50 -15.66 13.73 -7.53
C ARG A 50 -17.01 13.69 -8.24
N ILE A 51 -17.46 14.81 -8.81
CA ILE A 51 -18.65 14.88 -9.65
C ILE A 51 -18.45 14.05 -10.92
N ALA A 52 -17.31 14.19 -11.60
CA ALA A 52 -16.97 13.41 -12.80
C ALA A 52 -17.02 11.91 -12.51
N TYR A 53 -16.37 11.48 -11.43
CA TYR A 53 -16.36 10.09 -10.99
C TYR A 53 -17.78 9.57 -10.74
N ARG A 54 -18.63 10.34 -10.07
CA ARG A 54 -20.00 9.94 -9.77
C ARG A 54 -20.87 9.82 -11.02
N LEU A 55 -20.71 10.74 -11.97
CA LEU A 55 -21.40 10.68 -13.27
C LEU A 55 -21.00 9.43 -14.05
N GLN A 56 -19.70 9.11 -14.06
CA GLN A 56 -19.18 7.88 -14.66
C GLN A 56 -19.76 6.65 -13.97
N GLU A 57 -19.73 6.59 -12.64
CA GLU A 57 -20.26 5.47 -11.87
C GLU A 57 -21.74 5.19 -12.18
N VAL A 58 -22.56 6.23 -12.26
CA VAL A 58 -24.00 6.10 -12.55
C VAL A 58 -24.25 5.54 -13.95
N GLU A 59 -23.43 5.90 -14.95
CA GLU A 59 -23.55 5.36 -16.30
C GLU A 59 -23.01 3.94 -16.39
N PHE A 60 -21.82 3.67 -15.85
CA PHE A 60 -21.24 2.35 -15.88
C PHE A 60 -22.06 1.33 -15.10
N ARG A 61 -22.84 1.73 -14.08
CA ARG A 61 -23.84 0.85 -13.44
C ARG A 61 -24.93 0.38 -14.38
N LYS A 62 -25.30 1.16 -15.41
CA LYS A 62 -26.31 0.77 -16.41
C LYS A 62 -25.75 -0.27 -17.38
N THR A 63 -24.48 -0.11 -17.75
CA THR A 63 -23.86 -0.87 -18.83
C THR A 63 -23.08 -2.09 -18.33
N ASN A 64 -22.49 -2.02 -17.13
CA ASN A 64 -21.65 -3.09 -16.58
C ASN A 64 -21.57 -3.04 -15.03
N GLN A 65 -22.61 -3.55 -14.36
CA GLN A 65 -22.68 -3.61 -12.89
C GLN A 65 -21.47 -4.32 -12.23
N LYS A 66 -20.97 -5.40 -12.84
CA LYS A 66 -19.86 -6.21 -12.29
C LYS A 66 -18.51 -5.50 -12.34
N LEU A 67 -18.33 -4.51 -13.22
CA LEU A 67 -17.07 -3.78 -13.36
C LEU A 67 -16.74 -2.97 -12.11
N LEU A 68 -17.74 -2.33 -11.50
CA LEU A 68 -17.54 -1.54 -10.29
C LEU A 68 -17.19 -2.41 -9.08
N GLU A 69 -17.86 -3.56 -8.94
CA GLU A 69 -17.52 -4.54 -7.91
C GLU A 69 -16.11 -5.10 -8.10
N SER A 70 -15.71 -5.42 -9.34
CA SER A 70 -14.36 -5.88 -9.64
C SER A 70 -13.31 -4.81 -9.37
N ASN A 71 -13.60 -3.54 -9.66
CA ASN A 71 -12.69 -2.44 -9.38
C ASN A 71 -12.60 -2.16 -7.87
N GLN A 72 -13.71 -2.25 -7.15
CA GLN A 72 -13.71 -2.13 -5.69
C GLN A 72 -12.87 -3.24 -5.06
N ARG A 73 -13.05 -4.50 -5.46
CA ARG A 73 -12.20 -5.62 -5.01
C ARG A 73 -10.73 -5.37 -5.29
N ARG A 74 -10.38 -4.90 -6.49
CA ARG A 74 -8.99 -4.55 -6.82
C ARG A 74 -8.43 -3.43 -5.94
N ILE A 75 -9.24 -2.42 -5.63
CA ILE A 75 -8.86 -1.34 -4.72
C ILE A 75 -8.66 -1.89 -3.30
N ASP A 76 -9.57 -2.73 -2.82
CA ASP A 76 -9.48 -3.36 -1.50
C ASP A 76 -8.24 -4.26 -1.41
N ASP A 77 -7.96 -5.07 -2.43
CA ASP A 77 -6.76 -5.89 -2.55
C ASP A 77 -5.49 -5.03 -2.53
N LEU A 78 -5.49 -3.89 -3.24
CA LEU A 78 -4.38 -2.95 -3.26
C LEU A 78 -4.20 -2.25 -1.92
N VAL A 79 -5.27 -1.87 -1.23
CA VAL A 79 -5.22 -1.28 0.12
C VAL A 79 -4.73 -2.31 1.14
N GLU A 80 -5.14 -3.57 1.01
CA GLU A 80 -4.64 -4.68 1.84
C GLU A 80 -3.17 -5.01 1.55
N ALA A 81 -2.74 -4.91 0.28
CA ALA A 81 -1.35 -5.05 -0.12
C ALA A 81 -0.49 -3.88 0.35
N THR A 82 -1.04 -2.66 0.32
CA THR A 82 -0.37 -1.40 0.69
C THR A 82 -0.59 -1.03 2.15
N ASN A 83 -1.02 -1.99 2.99
CA ASN A 83 -1.25 -1.74 4.40
C ASN A 83 0.06 -1.18 5.05
N PRO A 84 0.11 0.09 5.47
CA PRO A 84 1.32 0.68 6.07
C PRO A 84 1.68 0.03 7.41
N ASN A 85 0.76 -0.77 7.97
CA ASN A 85 0.93 -1.58 9.17
C ASN A 85 1.23 -3.07 8.90
N LYS A 86 1.39 -3.49 7.63
CA LYS A 86 2.09 -4.76 7.37
C LYS A 86 3.54 -4.49 7.74
N PRO A 87 4.09 -5.08 8.83
CA PRO A 87 5.51 -4.99 9.06
C PRO A 87 6.15 -5.55 7.79
N VAL A 88 6.91 -4.70 7.10
CA VAL A 88 7.89 -5.15 6.12
C VAL A 88 8.59 -6.31 6.80
N ARG A 89 8.35 -7.53 6.29
CA ARG A 89 8.95 -8.74 6.86
C ARG A 89 10.46 -8.75 6.63
N ASP A 90 10.98 -7.76 5.90
CA ASP A 90 12.41 -7.53 5.74
C ASP A 90 13.01 -6.85 6.96
N ASN A 91 13.39 -7.70 7.91
CA ASN A 91 14.67 -7.48 8.57
C ASN A 91 15.83 -8.06 7.74
N GLN A 92 15.57 -8.37 6.47
CA GLN A 92 16.60 -8.80 5.53
C GLN A 92 17.26 -7.54 4.96
N PRO A 93 18.59 -7.39 5.14
CA PRO A 93 19.31 -6.30 4.51
C PRO A 93 19.17 -6.35 2.98
N PRO A 94 19.26 -5.21 2.28
CA PRO A 94 19.27 -5.17 0.83
C PRO A 94 20.35 -6.08 0.24
N ALA A 95 20.11 -6.63 -0.95
CA ALA A 95 21.11 -7.35 -1.71
C ALA A 95 22.39 -6.49 -1.90
N GLY A 96 23.54 -7.11 -1.75
CA GLY A 96 24.86 -6.45 -1.73
C GLY A 96 25.29 -5.96 -0.35
N THR A 97 24.43 -6.01 0.68
CA THR A 97 24.85 -5.68 2.05
C THR A 97 25.83 -6.73 2.57
N VAL A 98 26.94 -6.27 3.15
CA VAL A 98 27.91 -7.14 3.84
C VAL A 98 27.64 -7.07 5.34
N LEU A 99 27.32 -8.21 5.93
CA LEU A 99 27.19 -8.40 7.37
C LEU A 99 28.52 -8.87 7.93
N THR A 100 29.08 -8.07 8.83
CA THR A 100 30.35 -8.39 9.49
C THR A 100 30.11 -8.79 10.93
N ARG A 101 30.75 -9.86 11.39
CA ARG A 101 30.70 -10.31 12.77
C ARG A 101 32.03 -10.86 13.25
N GLU A 102 32.50 -10.34 14.38
CA GLU A 102 33.62 -10.93 15.10
C GLU A 102 33.15 -12.08 16.01
N TYR A 103 33.83 -13.23 15.91
CA TYR A 103 33.63 -14.38 16.78
C TYR A 103 34.95 -15.13 16.97
N ARG A 104 35.36 -15.36 18.22
CA ARG A 104 36.64 -16.01 18.58
C ARG A 104 37.84 -15.38 17.87
N GLU A 105 37.91 -14.04 17.89
CA GLU A 105 38.99 -13.24 17.28
C GLU A 105 39.07 -13.37 15.74
N VAL A 106 38.07 -13.99 15.10
CA VAL A 106 37.95 -14.08 13.64
C VAL A 106 36.79 -13.21 13.18
N GLU A 107 37.06 -12.39 12.16
CA GLU A 107 36.06 -11.55 11.51
C GLU A 107 35.40 -12.30 10.34
N HIS A 108 34.08 -12.45 10.41
CA HIS A 108 33.27 -13.17 9.44
C HIS A 108 32.46 -12.18 8.59
N HIS A 109 32.61 -12.28 7.27
CA HIS A 109 31.92 -11.45 6.29
C HIS A 109 30.89 -12.26 5.51
N VAL A 110 29.64 -11.80 5.51
CA VAL A 110 28.52 -12.45 4.81
C VAL A 110 27.87 -11.47 3.86
N THR A 111 27.81 -11.79 2.57
CA THR A 111 27.16 -10.93 1.57
C THR A 111 25.74 -11.39 1.30
N VAL A 112 24.76 -10.49 1.38
CA VAL A 112 23.38 -10.79 1.02
C VAL A 112 23.22 -10.76 -0.50
N LEU A 113 22.61 -11.78 -1.09
CA LEU A 113 22.36 -11.89 -2.52
C LEU A 113 20.91 -11.52 -2.89
N ALA A 114 20.69 -11.18 -4.16
CA ALA A 114 19.39 -10.69 -4.66
C ALA A 114 18.29 -11.74 -4.70
N ASP A 115 18.65 -13.02 -4.70
CA ASP A 115 17.77 -14.18 -4.69
C ASP A 115 17.38 -14.63 -3.27
N GLY A 116 17.77 -13.86 -2.25
CA GLY A 116 17.52 -14.18 -0.84
C GLY A 116 18.51 -15.18 -0.24
N GLN A 117 19.56 -15.55 -0.98
CA GLN A 117 20.68 -16.35 -0.49
C GLN A 117 21.78 -15.46 0.14
N TYR A 118 22.77 -16.11 0.73
CA TYR A 118 23.90 -15.47 1.38
C TYR A 118 25.19 -16.10 0.90
N ASP A 119 26.18 -15.29 0.53
CA ASP A 119 27.54 -15.75 0.30
C ASP A 119 28.36 -15.63 1.60
N TYR A 120 29.02 -16.71 1.98
CA TYR A 120 29.97 -16.74 3.07
C TYR A 120 31.20 -17.53 2.62
N GLN A 121 32.36 -16.86 2.56
CA GLN A 121 33.63 -17.43 2.10
C GLN A 121 33.54 -18.10 0.71
N GLY A 122 32.75 -17.52 -0.21
CA GLY A 122 32.56 -18.05 -1.57
C GLY A 122 31.61 -19.26 -1.66
N ARG A 123 30.85 -19.54 -0.59
CA ARG A 123 29.83 -20.58 -0.55
C ARG A 123 28.45 -19.97 -0.35
N LEU A 124 27.49 -20.48 -1.10
CA LEU A 124 26.09 -20.06 -1.03
C LEU A 124 25.36 -20.78 0.11
N TYR A 125 24.65 -20.01 0.93
CA TYR A 125 23.84 -20.50 2.03
C TYR A 125 22.39 -19.99 1.91
N PRO A 126 21.39 -20.84 2.23
CA PRO A 126 19.99 -20.45 2.15
C PRO A 126 19.51 -19.62 3.35
N SER A 127 20.31 -19.47 4.41
CA SER A 127 19.94 -18.65 5.57
C SER A 127 21.13 -18.26 6.46
N LEU A 128 21.00 -17.11 7.15
CA LEU A 128 21.96 -16.66 8.17
C LEU A 128 22.11 -17.66 9.33
N SER A 129 21.07 -18.41 9.68
CA SER A 129 21.14 -19.39 10.77
C SER A 129 22.05 -20.58 10.42
N MET A 130 22.14 -20.93 9.14
CA MET A 130 23.09 -21.93 8.66
C MET A 130 24.52 -21.42 8.79
N ILE A 131 24.78 -20.16 8.40
CA ILE A 131 26.10 -19.54 8.54
C ILE A 131 26.46 -19.39 10.03
N ALA A 132 25.54 -18.95 10.88
CA ALA A 132 25.80 -18.83 12.32
C ALA A 132 26.14 -20.19 12.95
N ARG A 133 25.51 -21.28 12.48
CA ARG A 133 25.84 -22.64 12.91
C ARG A 133 27.20 -23.09 12.40
N GLU A 134 27.56 -22.75 11.16
CA GLU A 134 28.89 -23.02 10.60
C GLU A 134 29.99 -22.33 11.43
N ILE A 135 29.76 -21.07 11.83
CA ILE A 135 30.72 -20.28 12.61
C ILE A 135 30.81 -20.75 14.08
N THR A 136 29.66 -20.96 14.72
CA THR A 136 29.60 -21.23 16.18
C THR A 136 29.58 -22.71 16.55
N GLY A 137 29.36 -23.61 15.59
CA GLY A 137 29.17 -25.05 15.80
C GLY A 137 27.86 -25.43 16.53
N THR A 138 27.06 -24.45 16.95
CA THR A 138 25.82 -24.64 17.73
C THR A 138 24.63 -23.97 17.04
N ARG A 139 23.41 -24.33 17.44
CA ARG A 139 22.20 -23.71 16.88
C ARG A 139 22.02 -22.31 17.48
N TRP A 140 22.26 -21.28 16.68
CA TRP A 140 21.93 -19.91 17.03
C TRP A 140 20.99 -19.27 16.01
N SER A 141 20.27 -18.23 16.43
CA SER A 141 19.45 -17.44 15.51
C SER A 141 20.39 -16.61 14.64
N GLY A 142 20.43 -16.87 13.34
CA GLY A 142 21.29 -16.16 12.39
C GLY A 142 21.14 -14.65 12.45
N PRO A 143 19.91 -14.11 12.36
CA PRO A 143 19.67 -12.68 12.53
C PRO A 143 20.24 -12.14 13.85
N ALA A 144 20.08 -12.86 14.96
CA ALA A 144 20.63 -12.43 16.24
C ALA A 144 22.17 -12.49 16.28
N PHE A 145 22.79 -13.49 15.63
CA PHE A 145 24.26 -13.59 15.49
C PHE A 145 24.85 -12.38 14.79
N PHE A 146 24.19 -11.93 13.71
CA PHE A 146 24.60 -10.76 12.94
C PHE A 146 24.01 -9.44 13.45
N GLY A 147 23.42 -9.40 14.66
CA GLY A 147 22.90 -8.18 15.26
C GLY A 147 21.65 -7.59 14.58
N LEU A 148 21.01 -8.34 13.68
CA LEU A 148 19.74 -7.98 13.08
C LEU A 148 18.64 -8.12 14.15
N LYS A 149 17.96 -7.01 14.46
CA LYS A 149 16.80 -7.02 15.37
C LYS A 149 15.79 -8.04 14.86
N SER A 150 15.12 -8.79 15.72
CA SER A 150 13.95 -9.57 15.31
C SER A 150 12.75 -8.62 15.28
N ALA A 151 11.90 -8.73 14.26
CA ALA A 151 10.57 -8.12 14.29
C ALA A 151 9.72 -8.93 15.29
N THR A 152 10.00 -8.79 16.59
CA THR A 152 9.12 -9.31 17.61
C THR A 152 7.78 -8.60 17.48
N LYS A 153 6.79 -9.32 16.96
CA LYS A 153 5.38 -9.00 17.14
C LYS A 153 5.19 -8.67 18.63
N PRO A 154 4.61 -7.53 19.03
CA PRO A 154 4.30 -7.29 20.43
C PRO A 154 3.41 -8.43 20.92
N LYS A 155 3.89 -9.15 21.95
CA LYS A 155 3.19 -10.26 22.57
C LYS A 155 1.92 -9.68 23.21
N GLY A 156 0.77 -10.00 22.65
CA GLY A 156 -0.53 -9.52 23.12
C GLY A 156 -0.65 -9.69 24.63
N ALA A 157 -1.03 -8.62 25.31
CA ALA A 157 -1.29 -8.60 26.74
C ALA A 157 -2.22 -9.77 27.10
N ARG A 158 -1.74 -10.69 27.94
CA ARG A 158 -2.58 -11.71 28.54
C ARG A 158 -3.62 -11.00 29.38
N LYS A 159 -4.90 -11.13 28.97
CA LYS A 159 -6.07 -10.78 29.77
C LYS A 159 -6.11 -11.70 31.00
N GLY A 160 -5.41 -11.33 32.07
CA GLY A 160 -5.80 -11.75 33.42
C GLY A 160 -7.07 -10.97 33.75
N GLY A 161 -8.21 -11.58 34.07
CA GLY A 161 -8.38 -12.73 34.95
C GLY A 161 -9.16 -12.17 36.13
N LYS A 162 -10.50 -12.29 36.05
CA LYS A 162 -11.44 -11.95 37.12
C LYS A 162 -10.93 -12.48 38.46
N ARG A 163 -10.97 -11.63 39.48
CA ARG A 163 -11.37 -12.00 40.84
C ARG A 163 -11.79 -10.75 41.58
#